data_AF-A0AB37IPE1-F1
#
_entry.id   AF-A0AB37IPE1-F1
#
_cell.length_a   1.000
_cell.length_b   1.000
_cell.length_c   1.000
_cell.angle_alpha   90.00
_cell.angle_beta   90.00
_cell.angle_gamma   90.00
#
_symmetry.space_group_name_H-M   'P 1'
#
loop_
_entity.id
_entity.type
_entity.pdbx_description
1 polymer ?
#
loop_
_entity_poly.entity_id
_entity_poly.type
_entity_poly.pdbx_seq_one_letter_code
_entity_poly.pdbx_strand_id
1 'polypeptide(L)' 'MMEITMTKHAMEALTKKVGKDSKIALALIDSSDPFLRDKGACAKGSFFQIIPFFVEFGKYVNKIEHPTLEIYTSKLE' A
#
# COMPACT_ATOMS: atom_id res chain seq x y z
N MET A 1 14.87 7.88 5.93
CA MET A 1 13.46 8.27 5.69
C MET A 1 13.12 7.85 4.26
N MET A 2 11.95 7.25 4.03
CA MET A 2 11.51 6.88 2.68
C MET A 2 10.50 7.91 2.17
N GLU A 3 10.64 8.31 0.91
CA GLU A 3 9.64 9.11 0.19
C GLU A 3 9.14 8.35 -1.04
N ILE A 4 7.95 8.71 -1.51
CA ILE A 4 7.43 8.26 -2.80
C ILE A 4 6.80 9.43 -3.53
N THR A 5 7.07 9.53 -4.83
CA THR A 5 6.38 10.48 -5.71
C THR A 5 5.44 9.71 -6.62
N MET A 6 4.20 10.18 -6.74
CA MET A 6 3.18 9.59 -7.60
C MET A 6 2.73 10.60 -8.66
N THR A 7 2.45 10.11 -9.87
CA THR A 7 1.80 10.93 -10.89
C THR A 7 0.37 11.25 -10.48
N LYS A 8 -0.16 12.38 -10.96
CA LYS A 8 -1.56 12.77 -10.72
C LYS A 8 -2.54 11.65 -11.11
N HIS A 9 -2.31 11.02 -12.27
CA HIS A 9 -3.15 9.93 -12.75
C HIS A 9 -3.10 8.69 -11.83
N ALA A 10 -1.92 8.31 -11.35
CA ALA A 10 -1.77 7.20 -10.42
C ALA A 10 -2.49 7.48 -9.09
N MET A 11 -2.37 8.71 -8.57
CA MET A 11 -3.05 9.13 -7.34
C MET A 11 -4.57 9.09 -7.48
N GLU A 12 -5.11 9.59 -8.60
CA GLU A 12 -6.56 9.55 -8.87
C GLU A 12 -7.08 8.11 -9.02
N ALA A 13 -6.37 7.28 -9.78
CA ALA A 13 -6.75 5.89 -9.99
C ALA A 13 -6.73 5.10 -8.68
N LEU A 14 -5.71 5.32 -7.84
CA LEU A 14 -5.59 4.66 -6.55
C LEU A 14 -6.69 5.11 -5.60
N THR A 15 -6.90 6.42 -5.44
CA THR A 15 -7.95 6.99 -4.57
C THR A 15 -9.34 6.49 -4.95
N LYS A 16 -9.66 6.40 -6.25
CA LYS A 16 -10.93 5.85 -6.73
C LYS A 16 -11.09 4.37 -6.38
N LYS A 17 -10.00 3.62 -6.32
CA LYS A 17 -10.00 2.18 -6.07
C LYS A 17 -10.11 1.84 -4.59
N VAL A 18 -9.39 2.57 -3.73
CA VAL A 18 -9.29 2.24 -2.30
C VAL A 18 -10.24 3.07 -1.45
N GLY A 19 -10.58 4.29 -1.88
CA GLY A 19 -11.35 5.27 -1.09
C GLY A 19 -10.44 6.35 -0.50
N LYS A 20 -10.97 7.56 -0.32
CA LYS A 20 -10.19 8.74 0.06
C LYS A 20 -9.55 8.63 1.45
N ASP A 21 -10.22 7.96 2.39
CA ASP A 21 -9.78 7.82 3.78
C ASP A 21 -9.02 6.52 4.04
N SER A 22 -8.63 5.81 2.97
CA SER A 22 -8.00 4.51 3.09
C SER A 22 -6.50 4.61 3.30
N LYS A 23 -6.00 3.76 4.18
CA LYS A 23 -4.58 3.51 4.38
C LYS A 23 -4.13 2.45 3.39
N ILE A 24 -2.92 2.60 2.86
CA ILE A 24 -2.36 1.62 1.94
C ILE A 24 -1.02 1.12 2.47
N ALA A 25 -0.69 -0.14 2.20
CA ALA A 25 0.69 -0.60 2.29
C ALA A 25 1.26 -0.89 0.91
N LEU A 26 2.54 -0.56 0.75
CA LEU A 26 3.38 -1.01 -0.34
C LEU A 26 4.15 -2.25 0.15
N ALA A 27 3.85 -3.40 -0.45
CA ALA A 27 4.37 -4.69 -0.01
C ALA A 27 5.12 -5.38 -1.14
N LEU A 28 6.25 -6.03 -0.83
CA LEU A 28 6.83 -6.99 -1.75
C LEU A 28 5.92 -8.23 -1.81
N ILE A 29 5.77 -8.83 -2.99
CA ILE A 29 4.99 -10.05 -3.14
C ILE A 29 5.54 -11.15 -2.23
N ASP A 30 4.69 -11.66 -1.36
CA ASP A 30 5.04 -12.66 -0.37
C ASP A 30 3.84 -13.60 -0.21
N SER A 31 4.04 -14.87 -0.59
CA SER A 31 2.99 -15.88 -0.50
C SER A 31 2.64 -16.23 0.93
N SER A 32 3.45 -15.87 1.93
CA SER A 32 3.14 -16.04 3.34
C SER A 32 2.23 -14.94 3.90
N ASP A 33 2.08 -13.81 3.20
CA ASP A 33 1.26 -12.70 3.65
C ASP A 33 -0.24 -12.96 3.39
N PRO A 34 -1.08 -13.10 4.44
CA PRO A 34 -2.51 -13.33 4.27
C PRO A 34 -3.21 -12.18 3.52
N PHE A 35 -2.70 -10.95 3.62
CA PHE A 35 -3.30 -9.79 2.97
C PHE A 35 -3.01 -9.72 1.47
N LEU A 36 -1.97 -10.42 1.01
CA LEU A 36 -1.66 -10.58 -0.42
C LEU A 36 -2.39 -11.77 -1.04
N ARG A 37 -2.82 -12.75 -0.23
CA ARG A 37 -3.61 -13.89 -0.67
C ARG A 37 -5.04 -13.50 -1.02
N ASP A 38 -5.60 -12.54 -0.28
CA ASP A 38 -6.98 -12.09 -0.50
C ASP A 38 -7.11 -11.15 -1.71
N LYS A 39 -8.30 -11.12 -2.33
CA LYS A 39 -8.58 -10.41 -3.60
C LYS A 39 -8.41 -8.87 -3.55
N GLY A 40 -7.96 -8.30 -2.43
CA GLY A 40 -7.82 -6.87 -2.17
C GLY A 40 -6.56 -6.20 -2.73
N ALA A 41 -5.50 -6.97 -3.03
CA ALA A 41 -4.26 -6.39 -3.55
C ALA A 41 -4.46 -5.75 -4.95
N CYS A 42 -4.03 -4.50 -5.06
CA CYS A 42 -3.94 -3.74 -6.30
C CYS A 42 -2.56 -3.98 -6.93
N ALA A 43 -2.51 -4.06 -8.27
CA ALA A 43 -1.32 -4.38 -9.09
C ALA A 43 -0.90 -5.86 -9.17
N LYS A 44 -1.87 -6.79 -9.28
CA LYS A 44 -1.61 -8.23 -9.52
C LYS A 44 -0.61 -8.44 -10.66
N GLY A 45 0.49 -9.15 -10.38
CA GLY A 45 1.58 -9.44 -11.33
C GLY A 45 2.82 -8.55 -11.21
N SER A 46 2.77 -7.48 -10.40
CA SER A 46 3.93 -6.67 -10.03
C SER A 46 4.71 -7.30 -8.86
N PHE A 47 6.02 -7.08 -8.81
CA PHE A 47 6.86 -7.45 -7.66
C PHE A 47 6.42 -6.74 -6.37
N PHE A 48 5.94 -5.50 -6.50
CA PHE A 48 5.32 -4.77 -5.40
C PHE A 48 3.81 -4.69 -5.60
N GLN A 49 3.08 -4.98 -4.53
CA GLN A 49 1.63 -4.95 -4.46
C GLN A 49 1.19 -3.76 -3.59
N ILE A 50 0.07 -3.15 -3.94
CA ILE A 50 -0.56 -2.09 -3.15
C ILE A 50 -1.76 -2.70 -2.43
N ILE A 51 -1.73 -2.73 -1.11
CA ILE A 51 -2.78 -3.36 -0.33
C ILE A 51 -3.60 -2.28 0.40
N PRO A 52 -4.90 -2.14 0.12
CA PRO A 52 -5.77 -1.26 0.89
C PRO A 52 -6.13 -1.90 2.24
N PHE A 53 -6.05 -1.12 3.31
CA PHE A 53 -6.40 -1.55 4.66
C PHE A 53 -7.36 -0.57 5.34
N PHE A 54 -8.32 -1.13 6.08
CA PHE A 54 -9.30 -0.38 6.85
C PHE A 54 -9.08 -0.48 8.37
N VAL A 55 -8.26 -1.42 8.85
CA VAL A 55 -7.93 -1.64 10.28
C VAL A 55 -6.57 -2.35 10.47
N GLU A 56 -6.02 -2.19 11.68
CA GLU A 56 -4.72 -2.59 12.27
C GLU A 56 -3.53 -2.97 11.36
N PHE A 57 -2.44 -2.21 11.54
CA PHE A 57 -1.24 -2.18 10.72
C PHE A 57 -0.28 -3.37 10.82
N GLY A 58 -0.65 -4.48 11.49
CA GLY A 58 0.13 -5.72 11.57
C GLY A 58 1.65 -5.55 11.42
N LYS A 59 2.19 -6.01 10.28
CA LYS A 59 3.63 -5.89 9.92
C LYS A 59 4.00 -4.59 9.20
N TYR A 60 3.04 -3.81 8.71
CA TYR A 60 3.21 -2.59 7.92
C TYR A 60 3.27 -1.34 8.80
N VAL A 61 4.35 -1.18 9.54
CA VAL A 61 4.47 -0.13 10.57
C VAL A 61 5.30 1.08 10.13
N ASN A 62 6.05 0.97 9.04
CA ASN A 62 6.93 2.03 8.58
C ASN A 62 6.18 2.96 7.63
N LYS A 63 5.92 4.19 8.05
CA LYS A 63 5.26 5.20 7.20
C LYS A 63 6.22 5.70 6.10
N ILE A 64 5.72 5.81 4.88
CA ILE A 64 6.37 6.47 3.76
C ILE A 64 5.79 7.88 3.66
N GLU A 65 6.65 8.90 3.57
CA GLU A 65 6.20 10.28 3.52
C GLU A 65 5.51 10.55 2.17
N HIS A 66 4.29 11.09 2.24
CA HIS A 66 3.51 11.47 1.08
C HIS A 66 2.51 12.58 1.45
N PRO A 67 2.33 13.62 0.62
CA PRO A 67 1.56 14.82 0.99
C PRO A 67 0.06 14.58 1.21
N THR A 68 -0.52 13.53 0.61
CA THR A 68 -1.97 13.33 0.58
C THR A 68 -2.44 11.93 0.92
N LEU A 69 -1.53 10.95 1.00
CA LEU A 69 -1.88 9.54 1.16
C LEU A 69 -1.18 9.00 2.41
N GLU A 70 -1.88 8.11 3.11
CA GLU A 70 -1.32 7.37 4.23
C GLU A 70 -0.74 6.04 3.73
N ILE A 71 0.59 6.03 3.50
CA ILE A 71 1.31 4.92 2.88
C ILE A 71 2.26 4.29 3.91
N TYR A 72 2.23 2.96 4.00
CA TYR A 72 3.06 2.19 4.92
C TYR A 72 3.83 1.07 4.19
N THR A 73 4.90 0.59 4.80
CA THR A 73 5.66 -0.58 4.37
C THR A 73 6.08 -1.39 5.58
N SER A 74 6.61 -2.60 5.35
CA SER A 74 7.10 -3.47 6.42
C SER A 74 8.29 -2.85 7.16
N LYS A 75 8.64 -3.43 8.31
CA LYS A 75 9.92 -3.13 8.95
C LYS A 75 11.06 -3.40 7.96
N LEU A 76 12.07 -2.53 7.98
CA LEU A 76 13.39 -2.85 7.44
C LEU A 76 13.99 -3.87 8.42
N GLU A 77 14.30 -5.07 7.94
CA GLU A 77 15.20 -5.98 8.66
C GLU A 77 16.65 -5.50 8.54
#